data_AF-A0A7W9G7A9-F1
#
_entry.id   AF-A0A7W9G7A9-F1
#
_cell.length_a   1.000
_cell.length_b   1.000
_cell.length_c   1.000
_cell.angle_alpha   90.00
_cell.angle_beta   90.00
_cell.angle_gamma   90.00
#
_symmetry.space_group_name_H-M   'P 1'
#
loop_
_entity.id
_entity.type
_entity.pdbx_description
1 polymer ?
#
loop_
_entity_poly.entity_id
_entity_poly.type
_entity_poly.pdbx_seq_one_letter_code
_entity_poly.pdbx_strand_id
1 'polypeptide(L)'
;MSAGETPPPGLFWCSEPYEGIILADLDRQAMRAVAERIQRLSDEHWWALDLSCRLMENDAWVGPTGTRFGTQVHADQQELRGMLTQAVHSANTKLASLQDTP
;
A
#
# COMPACT_ATOMS: atom_id res chain seq x y z
N MET A 1 8.41 15.82 66.20
CA MET A 1 7.52 14.74 65.71
C MET A 1 6.27 15.44 65.19
N SER A 2 6.18 15.68 63.88
CA SER A 2 4.97 16.25 63.26
C SER A 2 4.20 15.11 62.61
N ALA A 3 2.95 14.98 63.04
CA ALA A 3 1.96 14.06 62.50
C ALA A 3 1.54 14.50 61.10
N GLY A 4 1.12 13.50 60.32
CA GLY A 4 1.03 13.52 58.87
C GLY A 4 -0.01 14.45 58.28
N GLU A 5 0.26 14.80 57.02
CA GLU A 5 -0.75 15.27 56.10
C GLU A 5 -0.79 14.27 54.94
N THR A 6 -1.81 13.41 54.99
CA THR A 6 -2.12 12.42 53.96
C THR A 6 -2.93 13.13 52.88
N PRO A 7 -2.50 13.14 51.60
CA PRO A 7 -3.32 13.71 50.54
C PRO A 7 -4.56 12.83 50.29
N PRO A 8 -5.71 13.43 49.92
CA PRO A 8 -6.98 12.71 49.78
C PRO A 8 -6.93 11.68 48.63
N PRO A 9 -7.50 10.47 48.83
CA PRO A 9 -7.62 9.48 47.78
C PRO A 9 -8.76 9.87 46.84
N GLY A 10 -8.44 10.29 45.60
CA GLY A 10 -9.52 10.58 44.65
C GLY A 10 -9.18 11.23 43.31
N LEU A 11 -7.92 11.55 43.02
CA LEU A 11 -7.54 12.14 41.72
C LEU A 11 -6.38 11.37 41.08
N PHE A 12 -6.58 10.06 40.91
CA PHE A 12 -5.81 9.30 39.93
C PHE A 12 -6.45 9.57 38.56
N TRP A 13 -6.13 10.72 37.97
CA TRP A 13 -6.36 10.95 36.55
C TRP A 13 -5.43 10.00 35.79
N CYS A 14 -5.93 8.80 35.53
CA CYS A 14 -5.31 7.82 34.65
C CYS A 14 -5.56 8.25 33.20
N SER A 15 -5.10 9.43 32.81
CA SER A 15 -4.91 9.79 31.42
C SER A 15 -3.56 9.17 30.99
N GLU A 16 -3.41 8.27 30.03
CA GLU A 16 -4.30 7.82 28.95
C GLU A 16 -3.90 6.41 28.45
N PRO A 17 -4.77 5.40 28.49
CA PRO A 17 -4.71 4.29 27.53
C PRO A 17 -5.30 4.70 26.17
N TYR A 18 -6.01 5.83 26.09
CA TYR A 18 -6.75 6.26 24.91
C TYR A 18 -5.86 6.89 23.83
N GLU A 19 -4.83 7.66 24.21
CA GLU A 19 -3.93 8.29 23.22
C GLU A 19 -3.19 7.27 22.36
N GLY A 20 -2.75 6.14 22.97
CA GLY A 20 -2.10 5.05 22.23
C GLY A 20 -3.03 4.34 21.26
N ILE A 21 -4.30 4.15 21.62
CA ILE A 21 -5.31 3.50 20.76
C ILE A 21 -5.68 4.42 19.59
N ILE A 22 -5.88 5.72 19.85
CA ILE A 22 -6.20 6.71 18.82
C ILE A 22 -5.05 6.83 17.81
N LEU A 23 -3.80 6.85 18.27
CA LEU A 23 -2.63 6.94 17.39
C LEU A 23 -2.43 5.67 16.55
N ALA A 24 -2.66 4.50 17.13
CA ALA A 24 -2.61 3.22 16.42
C ALA A 24 -3.73 3.08 15.37
N ASP A 25 -4.94 3.56 15.68
CA ASP A 25 -6.05 3.55 14.74
C ASP A 25 -5.85 4.57 13.60
N LEU A 26 -5.25 5.73 13.88
CA LEU A 26 -4.85 6.70 12.84
C LEU A 26 -3.77 6.12 11.91
N ASP A 27 -2.77 5.44 12.45
CA ASP A 27 -1.71 4.80 11.66
C ASP A 27 -2.29 3.69 10.77
N ARG A 28 -3.21 2.88 11.32
CA ARG A 28 -3.96 1.86 10.57
C ARG A 28 -4.78 2.48 9.43
N GLN A 29 -5.48 3.58 9.69
CA GLN A 29 -6.32 4.24 8.69
C GLN A 29 -5.49 4.92 7.59
N ALA A 30 -4.35 5.52 7.96
CA ALA A 30 -3.39 6.07 7.01
C ALA A 30 -2.79 4.98 6.11
N MET A 31 -2.41 3.84 6.68
CA MET A 31 -1.90 2.69 5.93
C MET A 31 -2.95 2.10 4.97
N ARG A 32 -4.22 2.06 5.39
CA ARG A 32 -5.33 1.65 4.49
C ARG A 32 -5.49 2.62 3.33
N ALA A 33 -5.47 3.92 3.57
CA ALA A 33 -5.55 4.92 2.50
C ALA A 33 -4.37 4.84 1.51
N VAL A 34 -3.17 4.51 1.99
CA VAL A 34 -2.01 4.26 1.12
C VAL A 34 -2.21 2.99 0.28
N ALA A 35 -2.68 1.90 0.87
CA ALA A 35 -2.96 0.66 0.15
C ALA A 35 -4.05 0.85 -0.92
N GLU A 36 -5.14 1.52 -0.59
CA GLU A 36 -6.22 1.86 -1.53
C GLU A 36 -5.70 2.75 -2.67
N ARG A 37 -4.83 3.71 -2.38
CA ARG A 37 -4.20 4.56 -3.40
C ARG A 37 -3.29 3.76 -4.33
N ILE A 38 -2.46 2.87 -3.80
CA ILE A 38 -1.60 1.98 -4.60
C ILE A 38 -2.45 1.08 -5.48
N GLN A 39 -3.52 0.50 -4.93
CA GLN A 39 -4.46 -0.34 -5.67
C GLN A 39 -5.12 0.44 -6.81
N ARG A 40 -5.66 1.63 -6.52
CA ARG A 40 -6.29 2.49 -7.54
C ARG A 40 -5.34 2.86 -8.66
N LEU A 41 -4.11 3.28 -8.32
CA LEU A 41 -3.08 3.57 -9.31
C LEU A 41 -2.72 2.33 -10.13
N SER A 42 -2.68 1.15 -9.51
CA SER A 42 -2.45 -0.10 -10.23
C SER A 42 -3.61 -0.40 -11.20
N ASP A 43 -4.86 -0.26 -10.74
CA ASP A 43 -6.09 -0.43 -11.55
C ASP A 43 -6.14 0.51 -12.75
N GLU A 44 -5.77 1.78 -12.55
CA GLU A 44 -5.70 2.78 -13.61
C GLU A 44 -4.59 2.46 -14.64
N HIS A 45 -3.43 1.96 -14.19
CA HIS A 45 -2.24 1.82 -15.05
C HIS A 45 -2.03 0.40 -15.59
N TRP A 46 -2.77 -0.61 -15.10
CA TRP A 46 -2.61 -2.02 -15.54
C TRP A 46 -2.81 -2.21 -17.04
N TRP A 47 -3.59 -1.33 -17.68
CA TRP A 47 -3.91 -1.38 -19.10
C TRP A 47 -3.14 -0.38 -19.96
N ALA A 48 -2.24 0.42 -19.37
CA ALA A 48 -1.58 1.53 -20.09
C ALA A 48 -0.80 1.07 -21.34
N LEU A 49 -0.28 -0.17 -21.34
CA LEU A 49 0.45 -0.76 -22.46
C LEU A 49 -0.39 -1.77 -23.27
N ASP A 50 -1.62 -2.09 -22.85
CA ASP A 50 -2.44 -3.14 -23.49
C ASP A 50 -2.80 -2.78 -24.93
N LEU A 51 -3.18 -1.53 -25.18
CA LEU A 51 -3.48 -1.05 -26.53
C LEU A 51 -2.26 -1.11 -27.45
N SER A 52 -1.09 -0.72 -26.94
CA SER A 52 0.18 -0.80 -27.69
C SER A 52 0.49 -2.25 -28.06
N CYS A 53 0.39 -3.19 -27.13
CA CYS A 53 0.59 -4.62 -27.39
C CYS A 53 -0.39 -5.17 -28.44
N ARG A 54 -1.69 -4.86 -28.32
CA ARG A 54 -2.70 -5.31 -29.29
C ARG A 54 -2.49 -4.75 -30.69
N LEU A 55 -2.04 -3.49 -30.80
CA LEU A 55 -1.72 -2.90 -32.09
C LEU A 55 -0.50 -3.58 -32.74
N MET A 56 0.45 -4.07 -31.94
CA MET A 56 1.59 -4.84 -32.43
C MET A 56 1.22 -6.27 -32.87
N GLU A 57 0.28 -6.92 -32.18
CA GLU A 57 -0.21 -8.26 -32.52
C GLU A 57 -0.94 -8.31 -33.88
N ASN A 58 -1.47 -7.18 -34.36
CA ASN A 58 -2.18 -7.09 -35.65
C ASN A 58 -1.25 -6.91 -36.87
N ASP A 59 -0.01 -7.38 -36.81
CA ASP A 59 1.01 -7.26 -37.86
C ASP A 59 1.27 -5.81 -38.35
N ALA A 60 0.85 -4.80 -37.59
CA ALA A 60 1.05 -3.40 -37.98
C ALA A 60 2.55 -3.02 -38.01
N TRP A 61 3.42 -3.84 -37.40
CA TRP A 61 4.86 -3.61 -37.27
C TRP A 61 5.63 -4.81 -37.83
N VAL A 62 5.85 -4.80 -39.15
CA VAL A 62 6.57 -5.88 -39.86
C VAL A 62 8.09 -5.68 -39.88
N GLY A 63 8.81 -6.79 -39.83
CA GLY A 63 10.27 -6.84 -39.97
C GLY A 63 11.05 -6.87 -38.65
N PRO A 64 12.38 -7.08 -38.70
CA PRO A 64 13.20 -7.39 -37.53
C PRO A 64 13.14 -6.33 -36.41
N THR A 65 13.04 -5.05 -36.79
CA THR A 65 12.91 -3.94 -35.85
C THR A 65 11.56 -3.94 -35.14
N GLY A 66 10.47 -4.26 -35.85
CA GLY A 66 9.12 -4.38 -35.29
C GLY A 66 9.02 -5.54 -34.29
N THR A 67 9.59 -6.70 -34.64
CA THR A 67 9.68 -7.85 -33.73
C THR A 67 10.46 -7.51 -32.46
N ARG A 68 11.63 -6.87 -32.59
CA ARG A 68 12.44 -6.48 -31.42
C ARG A 68 11.72 -5.48 -30.51
N PHE A 69 11.05 -4.50 -31.10
CA PHE A 69 10.24 -3.54 -30.35
C PHE A 69 9.09 -4.25 -29.62
N GLY A 70 8.44 -5.23 -30.25
CA GLY A 70 7.34 -5.98 -29.63
C GLY A 70 7.78 -6.81 -28.45
N THR A 71 8.90 -7.51 -28.60
CA THR A 71 9.53 -8.23 -27.50
C THR A 71 9.83 -7.30 -26.33
N GLN A 72 10.37 -6.10 -26.59
CA GLN A 72 10.69 -5.13 -25.54
C GLN A 72 9.42 -4.62 -24.84
N VAL A 73 8.39 -4.21 -25.59
CA VAL A 73 7.14 -3.70 -25.02
C VAL A 73 6.44 -4.76 -24.17
N HIS A 74 6.43 -6.03 -24.59
CA HIS A 74 5.89 -7.12 -23.77
C HIS A 74 6.73 -7.39 -22.51
N ALA A 75 8.06 -7.29 -22.60
CA ALA A 75 8.93 -7.43 -21.43
C ALA A 75 8.66 -6.30 -20.41
N ASP A 76 8.58 -5.05 -20.87
CA ASP A 76 8.28 -3.89 -20.05
C ASP A 76 6.88 -4.00 -19.41
N GLN A 77 5.89 -4.52 -20.15
CA GLN A 77 4.55 -4.79 -19.63
C GLN A 77 4.57 -5.84 -18.50
N GLN A 78 5.33 -6.92 -18.67
CA GLN A 78 5.47 -7.96 -17.65
C GLN A 78 6.19 -7.43 -16.41
N GLU A 79 7.24 -6.63 -16.59
CA GLU A 79 7.98 -6.00 -15.49
C GLU A 79 7.08 -5.05 -14.68
N LEU A 80 6.33 -4.18 -15.36
CA LEU A 80 5.38 -3.27 -14.72
C LEU A 80 4.31 -4.05 -13.93
N ARG A 81 3.76 -5.12 -14.51
CA ARG A 81 2.79 -6.00 -13.82
C ARG A 81 3.40 -6.65 -12.57
N GLY A 82 4.64 -7.11 -12.65
CA GLY A 82 5.37 -7.67 -11.51
C GLY A 82 5.55 -6.65 -10.38
N MET A 83 6.03 -5.46 -10.71
CA MET A 83 6.26 -4.38 -9.73
C MET A 83 4.97 -3.95 -9.02
N LEU A 84 3.89 -3.73 -9.78
CA LEU A 84 2.60 -3.32 -9.21
C LEU A 84 2.02 -4.42 -8.30
N THR A 85 2.09 -5.69 -8.74
CA THR A 85 1.63 -6.83 -7.93
C THR A 85 2.41 -6.94 -6.63
N GLN A 86 3.73 -6.76 -6.66
CA GLN A 86 4.57 -6.80 -5.47
C GLN A 86 4.28 -5.62 -4.53
N ALA A 87 4.06 -4.42 -5.06
CA ALA A 87 3.72 -3.24 -4.26
C ALA A 87 2.39 -3.43 -3.53
N VAL A 88 1.36 -3.91 -4.24
CA VAL A 88 0.03 -4.23 -3.66
C VAL A 88 0.16 -5.34 -2.61
N HIS A 89 0.88 -6.42 -2.91
CA HIS A 89 1.07 -7.51 -1.97
C HIS A 89 1.80 -7.06 -0.70
N SER A 90 2.88 -6.27 -0.84
CA SER A 90 3.63 -5.71 0.29
C SER A 90 2.76 -4.79 1.15
N ALA A 91 1.95 -3.93 0.54
CA ALA A 91 1.03 -3.05 1.24
C ALA A 91 -0.03 -3.85 2.03
N ASN A 92 -0.64 -4.87 1.40
CA ASN A 92 -1.65 -5.71 2.04
C ASN A 92 -1.07 -6.56 3.18
N THR A 93 0.13 -7.13 3.01
CA THR A 93 0.80 -7.91 4.05
C THR A 93 1.15 -7.03 5.26
N LYS A 94 1.65 -5.82 5.05
CA LYS A 94 1.88 -4.85 6.15
C LYS A 94 0.59 -4.49 6.85
N LEU A 95 -0.49 -4.26 6.10
CA LEU A 95 -1.79 -3.94 6.67
C LEU A 95 -2.35 -5.09 7.52
N ALA A 96 -2.23 -6.34 7.05
CA ALA A 96 -2.63 -7.53 7.81
C ALA A 96 -1.81 -7.68 9.10
N SER A 97 -0.49 -7.46 9.06
CA SER A 97 0.37 -7.56 10.25
C SER A 97 0.02 -6.55 11.36
N LEU A 98 -0.58 -5.41 11.00
CA LEU A 98 -1.07 -4.43 11.97
C LEU A 98 -2.45 -4.80 12.56
N GLN A 99 -3.19 -5.72 11.93
CA GLN A 99 -4.48 -6.22 12.43
C GLN A 99 -4.33 -7.34 13.47
N ASP A 100 -3.20 -8.06 13.45
CA ASP A 100 -2.93 -9.16 14.38
C ASP A 100 -2.34 -8.70 15.74
N THR A 101 -2.11 -7.39 15.93
CA THR A 101 -1.68 -6.81 17.22
C THR A 101 -2.92 -6.43 18.04
N PRO A 102 -3.25 -7.16 19.13
CA PRO A 102 -4.40 -6.88 19.99
C PRO A 102 -4.22 -5.62 20.85
#